data_AF-A0A382NNF1-F1
#
_entry.id   AF-A0A382NNF1-F1
#
_cell.length_a   1.000
_cell.length_b   1.000
_cell.length_c   1.000
_cell.angle_alpha   90.00
_cell.angle_beta   90.00
_cell.angle_gamma   90.00
#
_symmetry.space_group_name_H-M   'P 1'
#
loop_
_entity.id
_entity.type
_entity.pdbx_description
1 polymer ?
#
loop_
_entity_poly.entity_id
_entity_poly.type
_entity_poly.pdbx_seq_one_letter_code
_entity_poly.pdbx_strand_id
1 'polypeptide(L)'
;IAHHLQNHGYQTALLGKAHFEPWLGSADDFYENRMASLNQTGPHRGFHHMELANHFFEGHSHYDLWMNEHPHEKALFYPMITRQGQNTIGMGDTNACQVWPMDIPLSLYHTQWVADRTVKWLENQQSSKDPWFCWMSFPDPHHPWDIPQSELPRVSWRSLGLPERYCDNKAAGQVLGQKPKHWLGYYNGSIWTNLESPREFIPANMTPDQVREINAMTHIENELIDEACAGVLDYLKANGSYDNTDIFFTSDHGELQGDFGLMFKGPYHVDALMHVPLIWRPANTSGIQPDEILDPVGHLDLAATFCEIAGIDIPDYVEGEPLPDSQATATEQNRTQVFTQWDSQHGSIDLHLRSVYHRDGWLYTQ
;
A
#
# COMPACT_ATOMS: atom_id res chain seq x y z
N ILE A 1 0.16 -15.89 9.36
CA ILE A 1 1.29 -15.60 10.28
C ILE A 1 0.87 -15.00 11.62
N ALA A 2 0.07 -13.94 11.71
CA ALA A 2 -0.30 -13.31 13.00
C ALA A 2 -0.88 -14.29 14.04
N HIS A 3 -1.81 -15.16 13.64
CA HIS A 3 -2.32 -16.25 14.49
C HIS A 3 -1.20 -17.16 15.04
N HIS A 4 -0.23 -17.47 14.20
CA HIS A 4 0.88 -18.34 14.55
C HIS A 4 1.80 -17.67 15.59
N LEU A 5 2.15 -16.39 15.38
CA LEU A 5 2.90 -15.60 16.34
C LEU A 5 2.14 -15.48 17.68
N GLN A 6 0.85 -15.18 17.64
CA GLN A 6 -0.01 -15.12 18.83
C GLN A 6 0.01 -16.43 19.64
N ASN A 7 -0.09 -17.58 18.97
CA ASN A 7 -0.02 -18.89 19.62
C ASN A 7 1.34 -19.16 20.29
N HIS A 8 2.38 -18.40 19.93
CA HIS A 8 3.73 -18.48 20.49
C HIS A 8 4.05 -17.28 21.41
N GLY A 9 3.02 -16.60 21.94
CA GLY A 9 3.16 -15.59 22.98
C GLY A 9 3.41 -14.17 22.47
N TYR A 10 3.28 -13.91 21.17
CA TYR A 10 3.38 -12.55 20.64
C TYR A 10 2.08 -11.77 20.88
N GLN A 11 2.21 -10.53 21.36
CA GLN A 11 1.17 -9.52 21.25
C GLN A 11 1.11 -9.04 19.80
N THR A 12 -0.07 -9.03 19.19
CA THR A 12 -0.22 -8.82 17.75
C THR A 12 -1.17 -7.67 17.48
N ALA A 13 -0.75 -6.73 16.64
CA ALA A 13 -1.61 -5.63 16.22
C ALA A 13 -1.54 -5.31 14.72
N LEU A 14 -2.66 -4.81 14.21
CA LEU A 14 -2.76 -4.18 12.90
C LEU A 14 -3.37 -2.80 13.08
N LEU A 15 -2.67 -1.77 12.61
CA LEU A 15 -3.13 -0.38 12.68
C LEU A 15 -3.08 0.24 11.28
N GLY A 16 -4.26 0.61 10.78
CA GLY A 16 -4.44 1.25 9.48
C GLY A 16 -5.21 0.40 8.48
N LYS A 17 -4.82 0.42 7.21
CA LYS A 17 -5.60 -0.20 6.13
C LYS A 17 -5.40 -1.72 6.10
N ALA A 18 -6.51 -2.46 6.11
CA ALA A 18 -6.54 -3.91 5.93
C ALA A 18 -7.39 -4.27 4.69
N HIS A 19 -6.84 -5.04 3.75
CA HIS A 19 -7.54 -5.50 2.54
C HIS A 19 -8.13 -6.91 2.70
N PHE A 20 -8.58 -7.28 3.90
CA PHE A 20 -9.09 -8.63 4.16
C PHE A 20 -10.57 -8.81 3.79
N GLU A 21 -11.37 -7.76 3.93
CA GLU A 21 -12.80 -7.76 3.61
C GLU A 21 -13.18 -6.54 2.75
N PRO A 22 -14.23 -6.66 1.91
CA PRO A 22 -14.80 -5.53 1.18
C PRO A 22 -15.21 -4.37 2.09
N TRP A 23 -14.47 -3.27 1.97
CA TRP A 23 -14.68 -2.06 2.76
C TRP A 23 -16.06 -1.42 2.61
N LEU A 24 -16.55 -1.27 1.37
CA LEU A 24 -17.88 -0.71 1.07
C LEU A 24 -19.03 -1.68 1.38
N GLY A 25 -18.73 -2.86 1.92
CA GLY A 25 -19.71 -3.84 2.30
C GLY A 25 -20.48 -3.45 3.56
N SER A 26 -21.70 -3.97 3.71
CA SER A 26 -22.50 -3.75 4.92
C SER A 26 -21.79 -4.31 6.16
N ALA A 27 -21.85 -3.58 7.29
CA ALA A 27 -21.48 -4.11 8.59
C ALA A 27 -22.27 -5.39 8.96
N ASP A 28 -23.41 -5.66 8.33
CA ASP A 28 -24.16 -6.91 8.52
C ASP A 28 -23.54 -8.13 7.84
N ASP A 29 -22.77 -7.92 6.78
CA ASP A 29 -22.18 -9.00 5.99
C ASP A 29 -20.67 -9.18 6.29
N PHE A 30 -19.99 -8.10 6.71
CA PHE A 30 -18.54 -8.06 6.89
C PHE A 30 -18.19 -7.75 8.35
N TYR A 31 -17.40 -8.64 8.97
CA TYR A 31 -17.09 -8.57 10.39
C TYR A 31 -16.23 -7.35 10.72
N GLU A 32 -15.24 -7.03 9.88
CA GLU A 32 -14.31 -5.92 10.11
C GLU A 32 -15.05 -4.58 10.13
N ASN A 33 -16.01 -4.42 9.22
CA ASN A 33 -16.89 -3.25 9.17
C ASN A 33 -17.80 -3.16 10.41
N ARG A 34 -18.34 -4.30 10.88
CA ARG A 34 -19.12 -4.34 12.13
C ARG A 34 -18.29 -3.99 13.35
N MET A 35 -17.11 -4.61 13.46
CA MET A 35 -16.16 -4.40 14.53
C MET A 35 -15.80 -2.93 14.63
N ALA A 36 -15.41 -2.32 13.51
CA ALA A 36 -15.08 -0.91 13.44
C ALA A 36 -16.28 -0.01 13.78
N SER A 37 -17.48 -0.25 13.21
CA SER A 37 -18.68 0.56 13.52
C SER A 37 -19.12 0.51 15.00
N LEU A 38 -18.77 -0.57 15.71
CA LEU A 38 -18.99 -0.70 17.15
C LEU A 38 -17.81 -0.20 17.99
N ASN A 39 -16.78 0.36 17.35
CA ASN A 39 -15.51 0.79 17.96
C ASN A 39 -14.83 -0.32 18.78
N GLN A 40 -14.90 -1.56 18.31
CA GLN A 40 -14.25 -2.72 18.91
C GLN A 40 -12.93 -2.98 18.17
N THR A 41 -11.89 -3.39 18.89
CA THR A 41 -10.55 -3.56 18.28
C THR A 41 -10.10 -5.03 18.20
N GLY A 42 -11.04 -5.96 18.07
CA GLY A 42 -10.75 -7.40 17.98
C GLY A 42 -10.92 -8.16 19.30
N PRO A 43 -10.32 -9.37 19.43
CA PRO A 43 -9.34 -9.96 18.52
C PRO A 43 -9.93 -10.42 17.18
N HIS A 44 -9.14 -10.33 16.09
CA HIS A 44 -9.54 -10.79 14.76
C HIS A 44 -8.33 -11.18 13.90
N ARG A 45 -8.45 -12.23 13.07
CA ARG A 45 -7.39 -12.71 12.15
C ARG A 45 -6.01 -12.94 12.78
N GLY A 46 -5.96 -13.18 14.09
CA GLY A 46 -4.72 -13.39 14.84
C GLY A 46 -4.10 -12.11 15.38
N PHE A 47 -4.78 -10.97 15.24
CA PHE A 47 -4.46 -9.71 15.90
C PHE A 47 -5.25 -9.62 17.20
N HIS A 48 -4.57 -9.38 18.31
CA HIS A 48 -5.21 -9.03 19.58
C HIS A 48 -5.85 -7.65 19.50
N HIS A 49 -5.24 -6.75 18.72
CA HIS A 49 -5.69 -5.38 18.54
C HIS A 49 -5.70 -5.00 17.06
N MET A 50 -6.84 -4.56 16.54
CA MET A 50 -7.01 -4.14 15.16
C MET A 50 -7.75 -2.82 15.11
N GLU A 51 -7.09 -1.77 14.61
CA GLU A 51 -7.69 -0.48 14.33
C GLU A 51 -7.58 -0.17 12.84
N LEU A 52 -8.70 0.18 12.22
CA LEU A 52 -8.80 0.30 10.78
C LEU A 52 -8.79 1.76 10.35
N ALA A 53 -8.08 2.07 9.26
CA ALA A 53 -8.10 3.36 8.57
C ALA A 53 -8.27 3.17 7.06
N ASN A 54 -8.79 4.22 6.41
CA ASN A 54 -8.92 4.32 4.96
C ASN A 54 -8.73 5.78 4.52
N HIS A 55 -8.64 5.98 3.21
CA HIS A 55 -8.44 7.27 2.55
C HIS A 55 -9.78 8.03 2.31
N PHE A 56 -10.93 7.44 2.62
CA PHE A 56 -12.24 8.13 2.61
C PHE A 56 -13.19 7.53 3.65
N PHE A 57 -14.34 8.17 3.84
CA PHE A 57 -15.26 7.91 4.96
C PHE A 57 -16.50 7.09 4.60
N GLU A 58 -16.79 6.89 3.32
CA GLU A 58 -17.86 5.99 2.88
C GLU A 58 -17.51 4.55 3.27
N GLY A 59 -18.03 4.06 4.40
CA GLY A 59 -17.77 2.71 4.94
C GLY A 59 -17.75 2.71 6.48
N HIS A 60 -16.97 1.82 7.09
CA HIS A 60 -16.91 1.66 8.55
C HIS A 60 -15.48 1.41 9.07
N SER A 61 -14.79 2.45 9.54
CA SER A 61 -13.43 2.35 10.10
C SER A 61 -13.34 3.03 11.46
N HIS A 62 -12.28 2.70 12.19
CA HIS A 62 -11.97 3.38 13.44
C HIS A 62 -11.59 4.84 13.19
N TYR A 63 -10.86 5.10 12.09
CA TYR A 63 -10.55 6.46 11.65
C TYR A 63 -11.82 7.26 11.29
N ASP A 64 -12.77 6.65 10.58
CA ASP A 64 -14.07 7.26 10.27
C ASP A 64 -14.86 7.65 11.53
N LEU A 65 -14.91 6.74 12.51
CA LEU A 65 -15.53 7.01 13.80
C LEU A 65 -14.83 8.13 14.57
N TRP A 66 -13.50 8.13 14.59
CA TRP A 66 -12.70 9.16 15.24
C TRP A 66 -12.94 10.54 14.60
N MET A 67 -13.00 10.61 13.27
CA MET A 67 -13.29 11.85 12.54
C MET A 67 -14.71 12.40 12.76
N ASN A 68 -15.63 11.65 13.38
CA ASN A 68 -16.94 12.21 13.79
C ASN A 68 -16.80 13.30 14.87
N GLU A 69 -15.68 13.36 15.58
CA GLU A 69 -15.35 14.46 16.50
C GLU A 69 -14.92 15.75 15.76
N HIS A 70 -14.62 15.63 14.46
CA HIS A 70 -14.14 16.69 13.57
C HIS A 70 -15.02 16.81 12.30
N PRO A 71 -16.34 17.03 12.44
CA PRO A 71 -17.27 16.93 11.30
C PRO A 71 -17.03 17.98 10.21
N HIS A 72 -16.45 19.13 10.56
CA HIS A 72 -16.11 20.17 9.60
C HIS A 72 -14.95 19.72 8.69
N GLU A 73 -13.85 19.26 9.29
CA GLU A 73 -12.66 18.79 8.56
C GLU A 73 -12.96 17.50 7.81
N LYS A 74 -13.74 16.59 8.41
CA LYS A 74 -14.22 15.36 7.76
C LYS A 74 -14.92 15.63 6.43
N ALA A 75 -15.69 16.73 6.34
CA ALA A 75 -16.42 17.09 5.12
C ALA A 75 -15.53 17.67 4.01
N LEU A 76 -14.25 17.97 4.30
CA LEU A 76 -13.28 18.49 3.34
C LEU A 76 -12.51 17.38 2.61
N PHE A 77 -12.63 16.13 3.06
CA PHE A 77 -12.06 14.97 2.37
C PHE A 77 -12.70 14.71 1.01
N TYR A 78 -11.95 14.05 0.13
CA TYR A 78 -12.39 13.76 -1.21
C TYR A 78 -13.71 12.97 -1.20
N PRO A 79 -14.77 13.43 -1.90
CA PRO A 79 -16.05 12.74 -1.97
C PRO A 79 -15.94 11.56 -2.94
N MET A 80 -15.43 10.43 -2.46
CA MET A 80 -15.05 9.29 -3.29
C MET A 80 -16.23 8.68 -4.03
N ILE A 81 -17.40 8.54 -3.40
CA ILE A 81 -18.50 7.77 -3.96
C ILE A 81 -19.58 8.65 -4.58
N THR A 82 -19.94 8.35 -5.82
CA THR A 82 -21.08 8.92 -6.55
C THR A 82 -22.10 7.83 -6.89
N ARG A 83 -23.25 8.22 -7.47
CA ARG A 83 -24.23 7.26 -8.00
C ARG A 83 -23.69 6.42 -9.17
N GLN A 84 -22.59 6.82 -9.80
CA GLN A 84 -21.98 6.17 -10.96
C GLN A 84 -20.74 5.34 -10.60
N GLY A 85 -20.37 5.28 -9.31
CA GLY A 85 -19.15 4.65 -8.82
C GLY A 85 -18.19 5.68 -8.25
N GLN A 86 -16.88 5.42 -8.34
CA GLN A 86 -15.88 6.38 -7.88
C GLN A 86 -15.96 7.71 -8.63
N ASN A 87 -15.71 8.80 -7.93
CA ASN A 87 -15.73 10.16 -8.45
C ASN A 87 -14.46 10.46 -9.27
N THR A 88 -14.58 11.36 -10.25
CA THR A 88 -13.49 11.77 -11.16
C THR A 88 -13.08 13.23 -11.00
N ILE A 89 -13.74 13.98 -10.11
CA ILE A 89 -13.48 15.41 -9.95
C ILE A 89 -12.06 15.65 -9.48
N GLY A 90 -11.49 16.77 -9.92
CA GLY A 90 -10.17 17.24 -9.49
C GLY A 90 -10.25 18.73 -9.19
N MET A 91 -9.58 19.17 -8.14
CA MET A 91 -9.52 20.57 -7.70
C MET A 91 -8.08 21.11 -7.68
N GLY A 92 -7.11 20.35 -8.21
CA GLY A 92 -5.75 20.81 -8.47
C GLY A 92 -5.64 21.83 -9.61
N ASP A 93 -4.44 22.36 -9.83
CA ASP A 93 -4.08 23.34 -10.86
C ASP A 93 -4.46 22.87 -12.27
N THR A 94 -4.36 21.57 -12.54
CA THR A 94 -4.61 20.99 -13.87
C THR A 94 -5.97 20.28 -13.96
N ASN A 95 -6.75 20.29 -12.87
CA ASN A 95 -7.96 19.48 -12.69
C ASN A 95 -7.71 17.99 -12.96
N ALA A 96 -6.54 17.47 -12.57
CA ALA A 96 -6.25 16.04 -12.66
C ALA A 96 -7.25 15.24 -11.82
N CYS A 97 -7.67 14.09 -12.34
CA CYS A 97 -8.64 13.20 -11.69
C CYS A 97 -8.23 12.92 -10.24
N GLN A 98 -9.14 13.10 -9.28
CA GLN A 98 -8.93 12.83 -7.86
C GLN A 98 -7.79 13.60 -7.16
N VAL A 99 -7.16 14.60 -7.80
CA VAL A 99 -6.26 15.53 -7.10
C VAL A 99 -7.09 16.51 -6.28
N TRP A 100 -6.92 16.50 -4.96
CA TRP A 100 -7.81 17.18 -4.03
C TRP A 100 -7.10 17.75 -2.78
N PRO A 101 -6.42 18.90 -2.89
CA PRO A 101 -5.79 19.51 -1.73
C PRO A 101 -6.82 19.93 -0.68
N MET A 102 -6.64 19.47 0.56
CA MET A 102 -7.60 19.65 1.65
C MET A 102 -7.15 20.71 2.66
N ASP A 103 -8.00 21.68 3.00
CA ASP A 103 -7.71 22.63 4.10
C ASP A 103 -7.96 21.99 5.47
N ILE A 104 -7.14 20.99 5.82
CA ILE A 104 -7.18 20.29 7.11
C ILE A 104 -5.81 20.36 7.81
N PRO A 105 -5.76 20.31 9.15
CA PRO A 105 -4.51 20.11 9.87
C PRO A 105 -3.90 18.73 9.57
N LEU A 106 -2.58 18.66 9.41
CA LEU A 106 -1.84 17.40 9.23
C LEU A 106 -2.12 16.38 10.36
N SER A 107 -2.36 16.85 11.59
CA SER A 107 -2.69 15.99 12.73
C SER A 107 -4.01 15.22 12.59
N LEU A 108 -4.88 15.61 11.65
CA LEU A 108 -6.12 14.90 11.36
C LEU A 108 -6.00 13.96 10.15
N TYR A 109 -4.91 14.04 9.38
CA TYR A 109 -4.71 13.23 8.18
C TYR A 109 -4.47 11.77 8.54
N HIS A 110 -5.02 10.82 7.77
CA HIS A 110 -5.00 9.40 8.13
C HIS A 110 -3.59 8.84 8.30
N THR A 111 -2.60 9.36 7.57
CA THR A 111 -1.21 8.88 7.64
C THR A 111 -0.60 9.23 9.00
N GLN A 112 -0.79 10.47 9.47
CA GLN A 112 -0.40 10.85 10.83
C GLN A 112 -1.19 10.07 11.87
N TRP A 113 -2.50 9.91 11.67
CA TRP A 113 -3.36 9.16 12.60
C TRP A 113 -2.86 7.72 12.80
N VAL A 114 -2.53 6.99 11.72
CA VAL A 114 -2.01 5.62 11.80
C VAL A 114 -0.71 5.54 12.61
N ALA A 115 0.22 6.49 12.42
CA ALA A 115 1.44 6.55 13.22
C ALA A 115 1.14 6.81 14.71
N ASP A 116 0.26 7.77 15.01
CA ASP A 116 -0.14 8.09 16.39
C ASP A 116 -0.81 6.90 17.09
N ARG A 117 -1.68 6.18 16.37
CA ARG A 117 -2.29 4.94 16.88
C ARG A 117 -1.24 3.87 17.15
N THR A 118 -0.25 3.74 16.27
CA THR A 118 0.84 2.77 16.42
C THR A 118 1.67 3.06 17.66
N VAL A 119 2.10 4.31 17.85
CA VAL A 119 2.82 4.74 19.06
C VAL A 119 1.99 4.45 20.32
N LYS A 120 0.73 4.85 20.33
CA LYS A 120 -0.18 4.61 21.48
C LYS A 120 -0.33 3.12 21.80
N TRP A 121 -0.38 2.25 20.80
CA TRP A 121 -0.44 0.82 21.04
C TRP A 121 0.88 0.27 21.61
N LEU A 122 2.02 0.73 21.08
CA LEU A 122 3.35 0.35 21.57
C LEU A 122 3.61 0.85 23.00
N GLU A 123 3.06 1.99 23.41
CA GLU A 123 3.10 2.47 24.81
C GLU A 123 2.50 1.46 25.78
N ASN A 124 1.40 0.81 25.40
CA ASN A 124 0.78 -0.23 26.21
C ASN A 124 1.64 -1.50 26.30
N GLN A 125 2.54 -1.74 25.34
CA GLN A 125 3.41 -2.91 25.33
C GLN A 125 4.64 -2.74 26.23
N GLN A 126 5.05 -1.51 26.58
CA GLN A 126 6.27 -1.27 27.37
C GLN A 126 6.27 -1.96 28.74
N SER A 127 5.09 -2.15 29.32
CA SER A 127 4.95 -2.80 30.63
C SER A 127 5.03 -4.33 30.57
N SER A 128 4.91 -4.91 29.36
CA SER A 128 4.96 -6.34 29.13
C SER A 128 6.38 -6.82 28.82
N LYS A 129 6.65 -8.09 29.13
CA LYS A 129 7.84 -8.80 28.66
C LYS A 129 7.56 -9.64 27.42
N ASP A 130 6.30 -9.71 27.01
CA ASP A 130 5.89 -10.50 25.85
C ASP A 130 6.44 -9.84 24.58
N PRO A 131 6.94 -10.62 23.61
CA PRO A 131 7.31 -10.09 22.30
C PRO A 131 6.07 -9.57 21.57
N TRP A 132 6.27 -8.75 20.56
CA TRP A 132 5.17 -8.19 19.79
C TRP A 132 5.42 -8.19 18.29
N PHE A 133 4.33 -8.21 17.53
CA PHE A 133 4.28 -8.04 16.09
C PHE A 133 3.26 -6.95 15.76
N CYS A 134 3.72 -5.87 15.14
CA CYS A 134 2.91 -4.71 14.79
C CYS A 134 2.92 -4.49 13.29
N TRP A 135 1.76 -4.61 12.65
CA TRP A 135 1.56 -4.24 11.26
C TRP A 135 0.96 -2.83 11.18
N MET A 136 1.82 -1.84 10.95
CA MET A 136 1.42 -0.47 10.63
C MET A 136 1.20 -0.36 9.12
N SER A 137 0.01 0.03 8.68
CA SER A 137 -0.42 -0.04 7.27
C SER A 137 -1.08 1.27 6.85
N PHE A 138 -0.35 2.12 6.11
CA PHE A 138 -0.87 3.42 5.69
C PHE A 138 -1.86 3.28 4.52
N PRO A 139 -2.91 4.13 4.46
CA PRO A 139 -3.73 4.26 3.26
C PRO A 139 -2.96 4.89 2.07
N ASP A 140 -2.09 5.86 2.34
CA ASP A 140 -1.23 6.50 1.33
C ASP A 140 -0.22 5.52 0.71
N PRO A 141 0.31 5.80 -0.50
CA PRO A 141 0.00 6.93 -1.39
C PRO A 141 -1.13 6.58 -2.40
N HIS A 142 -2.14 5.88 -1.91
CA HIS A 142 -3.28 5.46 -2.71
C HIS A 142 -4.17 6.66 -3.03
N HIS A 143 -4.71 6.69 -4.25
CA HIS A 143 -5.73 7.68 -4.63
C HIS A 143 -6.95 7.68 -3.68
N PRO A 144 -7.69 8.77 -3.52
CA PRO A 144 -7.54 10.06 -4.17
C PRO A 144 -6.24 10.73 -3.70
N TRP A 145 -5.69 11.58 -4.55
CA TRP A 145 -4.45 12.29 -4.23
C TRP A 145 -4.79 13.55 -3.45
N ASP A 146 -5.19 13.37 -2.19
CA ASP A 146 -5.91 14.35 -1.37
C ASP A 146 -5.11 14.88 -0.18
N ILE A 147 -3.88 15.31 -0.41
CA ILE A 147 -3.01 15.81 0.67
C ILE A 147 -3.58 17.03 1.44
N PRO A 148 -3.18 17.25 2.71
CA PRO A 148 -3.38 18.53 3.36
C PRO A 148 -2.74 19.67 2.55
N GLN A 149 -3.49 20.75 2.33
CA GLN A 149 -3.12 21.85 1.45
C GLN A 149 -1.83 22.56 1.90
N SER A 150 -1.53 22.51 3.21
CA SER A 150 -0.27 23.02 3.78
C SER A 150 0.97 22.36 3.19
N GLU A 151 0.85 21.14 2.67
CA GLU A 151 1.97 20.34 2.17
C GLU A 151 2.24 20.56 0.67
N LEU A 152 1.32 21.20 -0.08
CA LEU A 152 1.47 21.51 -1.51
C LEU A 152 2.82 22.15 -1.90
N PRO A 153 3.41 23.08 -1.10
CA PRO A 153 4.67 23.72 -1.49
C PRO A 153 5.89 22.80 -1.52
N ARG A 154 5.81 21.58 -0.96
CA ARG A 154 6.93 20.62 -0.90
C ARG A 154 7.44 20.23 -2.28
N VAL A 155 6.52 19.86 -3.17
CA VAL A 155 6.84 19.39 -4.52
C VAL A 155 6.04 20.17 -5.55
N SER A 156 6.74 21.01 -6.34
CA SER A 156 6.10 21.70 -7.45
C SER A 156 5.96 20.77 -8.66
N TRP A 157 4.73 20.42 -9.04
CA TRP A 157 4.48 19.59 -10.22
C TRP A 157 5.07 20.16 -11.51
N ARG A 158 5.17 21.49 -11.61
CA ARG A 158 5.77 22.19 -12.78
C ARG A 158 7.27 21.91 -12.92
N SER A 159 7.92 21.46 -11.85
CA SER A 159 9.34 21.10 -11.86
C SER A 159 9.58 19.62 -12.20
N LEU A 160 8.53 18.80 -12.20
CA LEU A 160 8.66 17.37 -12.42
C LEU A 160 8.76 17.03 -13.91
N GLY A 161 9.66 16.09 -14.22
CA GLY A 161 9.65 15.37 -15.48
C GLY A 161 8.43 14.46 -15.60
N LEU A 162 8.18 13.95 -16.80
CA LEU A 162 7.29 12.81 -16.96
C LEU A 162 8.06 11.53 -16.62
N PRO A 163 7.38 10.44 -16.23
CA PRO A 163 8.01 9.14 -16.03
C PRO A 163 8.82 8.69 -17.24
N GLU A 164 9.86 7.89 -17.02
CA GLU A 164 10.77 7.44 -18.08
C GLU A 164 10.04 6.74 -19.23
N ARG A 165 9.01 5.93 -18.93
CA ARG A 165 8.23 5.20 -19.92
C ARG A 165 6.96 5.95 -20.35
N TYR A 166 6.77 7.20 -19.95
CA TYR A 166 5.71 8.04 -20.50
C TYR A 166 5.90 8.22 -22.00
N CYS A 167 4.81 8.14 -22.77
CA CYS A 167 4.84 8.43 -24.20
C CYS A 167 3.55 9.09 -24.66
N ASP A 168 3.61 9.79 -25.80
CA ASP A 168 2.43 10.42 -26.38
C ASP A 168 1.38 9.39 -26.84
N ASN A 169 0.16 9.86 -27.08
CA ASN A 169 -0.97 8.95 -27.39
C ASN A 169 -0.73 8.07 -28.62
N LYS A 170 0.05 8.54 -29.61
CA LYS A 170 0.33 7.76 -30.80
C LYS A 170 1.29 6.61 -30.47
N ALA A 171 2.36 6.90 -29.73
CA ALA A 171 3.32 5.90 -29.28
C ALA A 171 2.69 4.91 -28.28
N ALA A 172 1.92 5.40 -27.31
CA ALA A 172 1.18 4.57 -26.36
C ALA A 172 0.25 3.60 -27.09
N GLY A 173 -0.53 4.08 -28.06
CA GLY A 173 -1.41 3.23 -28.86
C GLY A 173 -0.67 2.14 -29.64
N GLN A 174 0.55 2.41 -30.13
CA GLN A 174 1.39 1.43 -30.83
C GLN A 174 1.94 0.35 -29.89
N VAL A 175 2.39 0.73 -28.69
CA VAL A 175 2.93 -0.21 -27.70
C VAL A 175 1.81 -1.05 -27.08
N LEU A 176 0.75 -0.40 -26.59
CA LEU A 176 -0.37 -1.06 -25.93
C LEU A 176 -1.19 -1.91 -26.90
N GLY A 177 -1.23 -1.55 -28.20
CA GLY A 177 -1.87 -2.36 -29.24
C GLY A 177 -1.18 -3.70 -29.52
N GLN A 178 0.06 -3.89 -29.05
CA GLN A 178 0.79 -5.16 -29.13
C GLN A 178 0.58 -6.04 -27.89
N LYS A 179 -0.09 -5.52 -26.86
CA LYS A 179 -0.40 -6.23 -25.60
C LYS A 179 -1.80 -6.88 -25.68
N PRO A 180 -2.16 -7.76 -24.73
CA PRO A 180 -3.53 -8.26 -24.63
C PRO A 180 -4.56 -7.12 -24.60
N LYS A 181 -5.76 -7.39 -25.14
CA LYS A 181 -6.77 -6.36 -25.47
C LYS A 181 -7.13 -5.41 -24.32
N HIS A 182 -7.06 -5.86 -23.07
CA HIS A 182 -7.40 -5.05 -21.91
C HIS A 182 -6.46 -3.85 -21.70
N TRP A 183 -5.20 -3.91 -22.17
CA TRP A 183 -4.25 -2.80 -22.09
C TRP A 183 -4.68 -1.58 -22.91
N LEU A 184 -4.81 -1.76 -24.23
CA LEU A 184 -5.28 -0.69 -25.11
C LEU A 184 -6.75 -0.35 -24.82
N GLY A 185 -7.54 -1.35 -24.42
CA GLY A 185 -8.95 -1.17 -24.07
C GLY A 185 -9.17 -0.28 -22.85
N TYR A 186 -8.35 -0.44 -21.81
CA TYR A 186 -8.35 0.46 -20.67
C TYR A 186 -7.86 1.86 -21.06
N TYR A 187 -6.73 1.93 -21.75
CA TYR A 187 -6.14 3.19 -22.19
C TYR A 187 -7.12 4.09 -22.95
N ASN A 188 -7.90 3.52 -23.87
CA ASN A 188 -8.86 4.27 -24.69
C ASN A 188 -10.30 4.29 -24.13
N GLY A 189 -10.55 3.66 -22.98
CA GLY A 189 -11.87 3.61 -22.34
C GLY A 189 -12.88 2.64 -22.98
N SER A 190 -12.48 1.79 -23.93
CA SER A 190 -13.37 0.80 -24.54
C SER A 190 -13.60 -0.44 -23.66
N ILE A 191 -12.71 -0.69 -22.70
CA ILE A 191 -12.79 -1.79 -21.74
C ILE A 191 -12.39 -1.26 -20.36
N TRP A 192 -13.27 -1.37 -19.38
CA TRP A 192 -12.93 -1.05 -17.99
C TRP A 192 -12.51 -2.32 -17.23
N THR A 193 -11.20 -2.53 -17.07
CA THR A 193 -10.58 -3.67 -16.37
C THR A 193 -9.79 -3.26 -15.12
N ASN A 194 -9.69 -1.97 -14.84
CA ASN A 194 -9.04 -1.44 -13.65
C ASN A 194 -10.13 -1.07 -12.63
N LEU A 195 -10.37 -1.92 -11.62
CA LEU A 195 -11.41 -1.67 -10.59
C LEU A 195 -11.05 -0.54 -9.63
N GLU A 196 -9.77 -0.21 -9.57
CA GLU A 196 -9.24 0.85 -8.72
C GLU A 196 -9.46 2.22 -9.35
N SER A 197 -9.53 2.32 -10.68
CA SER A 197 -9.85 3.59 -11.34
C SER A 197 -11.36 3.84 -11.46
N PRO A 198 -11.79 5.12 -11.44
CA PRO A 198 -13.16 5.47 -11.79
C PRO A 198 -13.57 4.92 -13.16
N ARG A 199 -14.84 4.53 -13.30
CA ARG A 199 -15.38 3.94 -14.56
C ARG A 199 -15.32 4.88 -15.75
N GLU A 200 -15.45 6.18 -15.49
CA GLU A 200 -15.47 7.22 -16.50
C GLU A 200 -14.07 7.77 -16.80
N PHE A 201 -13.04 7.32 -16.06
CA PHE A 201 -11.67 7.73 -16.28
C PHE A 201 -11.10 7.07 -17.54
N ILE A 202 -10.54 7.89 -18.44
CA ILE A 202 -9.94 7.46 -19.70
C ILE A 202 -8.48 7.94 -19.72
N PRO A 203 -7.49 7.04 -19.56
CA PRO A 203 -6.08 7.42 -19.53
C PRO A 203 -5.62 8.24 -20.75
N ALA A 204 -6.08 7.90 -21.95
CA ALA A 204 -5.74 8.62 -23.19
C ALA A 204 -6.17 10.09 -23.21
N ASN A 205 -7.06 10.52 -22.32
CA ASN A 205 -7.51 11.92 -22.21
C ASN A 205 -6.62 12.74 -21.26
N MET A 206 -5.72 12.11 -20.51
CA MET A 206 -4.84 12.82 -19.61
C MET A 206 -3.82 13.68 -20.36
N THR A 207 -3.60 14.88 -19.84
CA THR A 207 -2.50 15.73 -20.28
C THR A 207 -1.20 15.38 -19.54
N PRO A 208 -0.03 15.67 -20.12
CA PRO A 208 1.25 15.57 -19.41
C PRO A 208 1.29 16.32 -18.07
N ASP A 209 0.64 17.49 -18.00
CA ASP A 209 0.62 18.30 -16.78
C ASP A 209 -0.24 17.66 -15.69
N GLN A 210 -1.34 16.99 -16.05
CA GLN A 210 -2.13 16.20 -15.09
C GLN A 210 -1.34 15.02 -14.52
N VAL A 211 -0.52 14.35 -15.35
CA VAL A 211 0.38 13.28 -14.86
C VAL A 211 1.42 13.85 -13.90
N ARG A 212 2.04 14.99 -14.22
CA ARG A 212 2.99 15.66 -13.31
C ARG A 212 2.34 16.07 -11.99
N GLU A 213 1.12 16.60 -12.05
CA GLU A 213 0.39 17.04 -10.86
C GLU A 213 0.09 15.86 -9.93
N ILE A 214 -0.43 14.76 -10.48
CA ILE A 214 -0.65 13.54 -9.70
C ILE A 214 0.67 13.04 -9.10
N ASN A 215 1.74 12.96 -9.89
CA ASN A 215 3.03 12.49 -9.40
C ASN A 215 3.59 13.39 -8.28
N ALA A 216 3.34 14.69 -8.33
CA ALA A 216 3.71 15.60 -7.24
C ALA A 216 2.95 15.29 -5.95
N MET A 217 1.65 15.03 -6.03
CA MET A 217 0.85 14.64 -4.86
C MET A 217 1.33 13.30 -4.29
N THR A 218 1.57 12.30 -5.15
CA THR A 218 2.13 11.01 -4.75
C THR A 218 3.49 11.15 -4.07
N HIS A 219 4.37 12.05 -4.54
CA HIS A 219 5.64 12.33 -3.87
C HIS A 219 5.43 12.96 -2.49
N ILE A 220 4.48 13.88 -2.34
CA ILE A 220 4.14 14.49 -1.06
C ILE A 220 3.60 13.44 -0.08
N GLU A 221 2.68 12.57 -0.51
CA GLU A 221 2.17 11.46 0.31
C GLU A 221 3.29 10.54 0.80
N ASN A 222 4.25 10.21 -0.08
CA ASN A 222 5.43 9.43 0.29
C ASN A 222 6.31 10.15 1.33
N GLU A 223 6.51 11.47 1.21
CA GLU A 223 7.22 12.25 2.24
C GLU A 223 6.46 12.24 3.59
N LEU A 224 5.13 12.31 3.56
CA LEU A 224 4.32 12.22 4.79
C LEU A 224 4.37 10.82 5.42
N ILE A 225 4.44 9.75 4.62
CA ILE A 225 4.69 8.39 5.11
C ILE A 225 6.08 8.30 5.76
N ASP A 226 7.12 8.87 5.13
CA ASP A 226 8.48 8.87 5.67
C ASP A 226 8.54 9.58 7.03
N GLU A 227 7.91 10.75 7.15
CA GLU A 227 7.80 11.50 8.41
C GLU A 227 7.01 10.73 9.48
N ALA A 228 5.92 10.06 9.09
CA ALA A 228 5.12 9.23 9.98
C ALA A 228 5.91 8.00 10.49
N CYS A 229 6.66 7.34 9.62
CA CYS A 229 7.60 6.29 9.98
C CYS A 229 8.68 6.81 10.94
N ALA A 230 9.27 7.98 10.65
CA ALA A 230 10.28 8.60 11.52
C ALA A 230 9.75 8.83 12.94
N GLY A 231 8.50 9.30 13.08
CA GLY A 231 7.85 9.47 14.39
C GLY A 231 7.76 8.17 15.20
N VAL A 232 7.39 7.06 14.57
CA VAL A 232 7.34 5.74 15.23
C VAL A 232 8.74 5.24 15.59
N LEU A 233 9.71 5.40 14.68
CA LEU A 233 11.10 5.01 14.91
C LEU A 233 11.74 5.80 16.05
N ASP A 234 11.47 7.10 16.14
CA ASP A 234 11.97 7.95 17.22
C ASP A 234 11.38 7.57 18.57
N TYR A 235 10.10 7.19 18.60
CA TYR A 235 9.50 6.61 19.79
C TYR A 235 10.18 5.28 20.20
N LEU A 236 10.45 4.36 19.27
CA LEU A 236 11.18 3.12 19.56
C LEU A 236 12.60 3.38 20.10
N LYS A 237 13.29 4.42 19.59
CA LYS A 237 14.61 4.82 20.13
C LYS A 237 14.46 5.40 21.53
N ALA A 238 13.49 6.28 21.74
CA ALA A 238 13.26 6.95 23.01
C ALA A 238 12.88 5.97 24.13
N ASN A 239 12.12 4.90 23.82
CA ASN A 239 11.73 3.89 24.80
C ASN A 239 12.74 2.73 24.94
N GLY A 240 13.82 2.71 24.15
CA GLY A 240 14.86 1.68 24.20
C GLY A 240 14.52 0.36 23.50
N SER A 241 13.39 0.25 22.80
CA SER A 241 13.01 -0.96 22.06
C SER A 241 13.72 -1.08 20.71
N TYR A 242 14.17 0.04 20.12
CA TYR A 242 14.75 0.08 18.77
C TYR A 242 15.86 -0.96 18.53
N ASP A 243 16.75 -1.19 19.49
CA ASP A 243 17.88 -2.13 19.30
C ASP A 243 17.44 -3.60 19.22
N ASN A 244 16.26 -3.93 19.74
CA ASN A 244 15.74 -5.30 19.79
C ASN A 244 14.46 -5.46 18.96
N THR A 245 14.33 -4.70 17.88
CA THR A 245 13.18 -4.76 16.97
C THR A 245 13.63 -4.90 15.53
N ASP A 246 13.18 -5.96 14.88
CA ASP A 246 13.21 -6.09 13.42
C ASP A 246 12.15 -5.17 12.80
N ILE A 247 12.57 -4.35 11.84
CA ILE A 247 11.72 -3.37 11.18
C ILE A 247 11.70 -3.69 9.69
N PHE A 248 10.50 -3.83 9.15
CA PHE A 248 10.26 -4.08 7.73
C PHE A 248 9.49 -2.91 7.13
N PHE A 249 9.91 -2.44 5.96
CA PHE A 249 9.18 -1.49 5.14
C PHE A 249 8.98 -2.07 3.74
N THR A 250 7.73 -2.11 3.29
CA THR A 250 7.38 -2.56 1.94
C THR A 250 6.05 -1.96 1.51
N SER A 251 5.71 -2.12 0.22
CA SER A 251 4.39 -1.80 -0.34
C SER A 251 3.69 -3.09 -0.75
N ASP A 252 2.35 -3.12 -0.71
CA ASP A 252 1.56 -4.26 -1.18
C ASP A 252 1.64 -4.44 -2.70
N HIS A 253 1.69 -3.32 -3.43
CA HIS A 253 1.96 -3.24 -4.86
C HIS A 253 2.55 -1.86 -5.23
N GLY A 254 2.91 -1.65 -6.50
CA GLY A 254 3.32 -0.36 -7.03
C GLY A 254 2.18 0.44 -7.70
N GLU A 255 2.52 1.42 -8.54
CA GLU A 255 1.56 2.28 -9.24
C GLU A 255 2.05 2.53 -10.68
N LEU A 256 1.15 2.60 -11.67
CA LEU A 256 1.55 2.87 -13.06
C LEU A 256 2.11 4.28 -13.21
N GLN A 257 1.63 5.24 -12.42
CA GLN A 257 2.22 6.57 -12.21
C GLN A 257 2.55 7.37 -13.50
N GLY A 258 1.86 7.06 -14.60
CA GLY A 258 2.02 7.68 -15.91
C GLY A 258 2.82 6.86 -16.93
N ASP A 259 3.36 5.69 -16.59
CA ASP A 259 4.01 4.80 -17.55
C ASP A 259 3.05 4.48 -18.71
N PHE A 260 3.51 4.73 -19.95
CA PHE A 260 2.69 4.64 -21.17
C PHE A 260 1.40 5.49 -21.17
N GLY A 261 1.32 6.49 -20.29
CA GLY A 261 0.11 7.31 -20.08
C GLY A 261 -0.99 6.60 -19.28
N LEU A 262 -0.68 5.50 -18.59
CA LEU A 262 -1.61 4.80 -17.71
C LEU A 262 -1.47 5.29 -16.25
N MET A 263 -2.57 5.21 -15.51
CA MET A 263 -2.65 5.54 -14.08
C MET A 263 -3.44 4.46 -13.33
N PHE A 264 -3.41 4.56 -12.00
CA PHE A 264 -3.94 3.58 -11.07
C PHE A 264 -3.20 2.24 -11.18
N LYS A 265 -3.69 1.25 -10.45
CA LYS A 265 -3.20 -0.14 -10.51
C LYS A 265 -4.29 -1.07 -11.00
N GLY A 266 -3.94 -2.24 -11.51
CA GLY A 266 -4.93 -3.18 -12.02
C GLY A 266 -4.30 -4.51 -12.38
N PRO A 267 -4.97 -5.32 -13.22
CA PRO A 267 -4.50 -6.63 -13.63
C PRO A 267 -3.38 -6.52 -14.68
N TYR A 268 -2.32 -5.78 -14.37
CA TYR A 268 -1.23 -5.45 -15.28
C TYR A 268 0.09 -5.90 -14.65
N HIS A 269 0.58 -7.08 -15.03
CA HIS A 269 1.86 -7.56 -14.51
C HIS A 269 3.01 -6.83 -15.21
N VAL A 270 3.56 -5.81 -14.54
CA VAL A 270 4.71 -4.99 -14.96
C VAL A 270 5.52 -4.55 -13.73
N ASP A 271 6.79 -4.23 -13.94
CA ASP A 271 7.71 -3.78 -12.88
C ASP A 271 7.10 -2.65 -12.04
N ALA A 272 6.45 -1.67 -12.68
CA ALA A 272 5.83 -0.52 -11.99
C ALA A 272 4.79 -0.92 -10.93
N LEU A 273 4.18 -2.11 -11.03
CA LEU A 273 3.18 -2.63 -10.09
C LEU A 273 3.70 -3.76 -9.20
N MET A 274 4.79 -4.42 -9.59
CA MET A 274 5.27 -5.66 -8.94
C MET A 274 6.64 -5.50 -8.26
N HIS A 275 7.46 -4.56 -8.71
CA HIS A 275 8.78 -4.31 -8.15
C HIS A 275 8.67 -3.21 -7.09
N VAL A 276 8.38 -3.65 -5.86
CA VAL A 276 8.15 -2.78 -4.71
C VAL A 276 9.39 -2.67 -3.82
N PRO A 277 9.53 -1.60 -3.01
CA PRO A 277 10.55 -1.57 -1.98
C PRO A 277 10.36 -2.73 -0.99
N LEU A 278 11.45 -3.32 -0.53
CA LEU A 278 11.49 -4.24 0.60
C LEU A 278 12.77 -3.96 1.39
N ILE A 279 12.62 -3.22 2.49
CA ILE A 279 13.72 -2.88 3.40
C ILE A 279 13.51 -3.68 4.67
N TRP A 280 14.50 -4.49 5.04
CA TRP A 280 14.57 -5.15 6.34
C TRP A 280 15.74 -4.58 7.12
N ARG A 281 15.43 -3.92 8.23
CA ARG A 281 16.41 -3.55 9.24
C ARG A 281 16.31 -4.56 10.38
N PRO A 282 17.26 -5.50 10.47
CA PRO A 282 17.23 -6.47 11.55
C PRO A 282 17.50 -5.81 12.90
N ALA A 283 17.05 -6.44 13.98
CA ALA A 283 17.39 -5.98 15.33
C ALA A 283 18.92 -5.86 15.47
N ASN A 284 19.42 -4.79 16.12
CA ASN A 284 20.87 -4.61 16.33
C ASN A 284 21.49 -5.78 17.10
N THR A 285 20.69 -6.44 17.94
CA THR A 285 21.08 -7.64 18.71
C THR A 285 21.34 -8.88 17.86
N SER A 286 20.87 -8.92 16.60
CA SER A 286 21.11 -10.03 15.66
C SER A 286 22.56 -10.08 15.15
N GLY A 287 23.27 -8.94 15.12
CA GLY A 287 24.61 -8.84 14.55
C GLY A 287 24.67 -8.89 13.01
N ILE A 288 23.53 -8.98 12.33
CA ILE A 288 23.45 -8.95 10.86
C ILE A 288 23.97 -7.59 10.36
N GLN A 289 24.81 -7.62 9.33
CA GLN A 289 25.41 -6.43 8.74
C GLN A 289 24.56 -5.91 7.57
N PRO A 290 24.59 -4.59 7.27
CA PRO A 290 23.92 -4.06 6.09
C PRO A 290 24.45 -4.70 4.80
N ASP A 291 23.54 -5.09 3.91
CA ASP A 291 23.86 -5.62 2.59
C ASP A 291 22.74 -5.26 1.59
N GLU A 292 23.02 -5.38 0.30
CA GLU A 292 22.04 -5.21 -0.78
C GLU A 292 21.79 -6.57 -1.45
N ILE A 293 20.54 -7.03 -1.42
CA ILE A 293 20.13 -8.30 -2.02
C ILE A 293 19.65 -8.06 -3.45
N LEU A 294 20.37 -8.60 -4.42
CA LEU A 294 20.05 -8.47 -5.85
C LEU A 294 19.23 -9.64 -6.39
N ASP A 295 19.20 -10.77 -5.69
CA ASP A 295 18.42 -11.95 -6.07
C ASP A 295 16.91 -11.73 -5.81
N PRO A 296 16.02 -12.33 -6.60
CA PRO A 296 14.58 -12.19 -6.42
C PRO A 296 14.09 -12.70 -5.06
N VAL A 297 13.31 -11.86 -4.38
CA VAL A 297 12.58 -12.14 -3.14
C VAL A 297 11.13 -11.65 -3.27
N GLY A 298 10.22 -12.07 -2.41
CA GLY A 298 8.82 -11.61 -2.46
C GLY A 298 8.08 -11.64 -1.13
N HIS A 299 6.88 -11.07 -1.08
CA HIS A 299 6.10 -10.97 0.17
C HIS A 299 5.75 -12.31 0.82
N LEU A 300 5.72 -13.41 0.06
CA LEU A 300 5.47 -14.75 0.61
C LEU A 300 6.59 -15.20 1.56
N ASP A 301 7.80 -14.64 1.42
CA ASP A 301 8.95 -14.93 2.25
C ASP A 301 8.83 -14.31 3.66
N LEU A 302 8.01 -13.26 3.82
CA LEU A 302 7.86 -12.54 5.10
C LEU A 302 7.36 -13.46 6.21
N ALA A 303 6.40 -14.36 5.91
CA ALA A 303 5.86 -15.25 6.93
C ALA A 303 6.92 -16.22 7.47
N ALA A 304 7.74 -16.80 6.59
CA ALA A 304 8.85 -17.68 6.99
C ALA A 304 9.93 -16.90 7.75
N THR A 305 10.26 -15.70 7.28
CA THR A 305 11.23 -14.80 7.92
C THR A 305 10.79 -14.44 9.35
N PHE A 306 9.53 -14.10 9.55
CA PHE A 306 9.00 -13.79 10.90
C PHE A 306 9.04 -15.00 11.83
N CYS A 307 8.80 -16.21 11.32
CA CYS A 307 8.96 -17.44 12.10
C CYS A 307 10.42 -17.66 12.52
N GLU A 308 11.37 -17.45 11.61
CA GLU A 308 12.81 -17.60 11.89
C GLU A 308 13.28 -16.59 12.94
N ILE A 309 12.92 -15.32 12.79
CA ILE A 309 13.19 -14.28 13.80
C ILE A 309 12.60 -14.66 15.16
N ALA A 310 11.39 -15.19 15.16
CA ALA A 310 10.71 -15.61 16.39
C ALA A 310 11.24 -16.91 17.00
N GLY A 311 12.06 -17.68 16.28
CA GLY A 311 12.55 -18.99 16.70
C GLY A 311 11.42 -20.04 16.81
N ILE A 312 10.40 -19.94 15.95
CA ILE A 312 9.24 -20.85 15.94
C ILE A 312 9.17 -21.61 14.62
N ASP A 313 8.51 -22.77 14.62
CA ASP A 313 8.38 -23.60 13.42
C ASP A 313 7.62 -22.86 12.31
N ILE A 314 8.08 -22.98 11.06
CA ILE A 314 7.38 -22.45 9.88
C ILE A 314 6.16 -23.35 9.60
N PRO A 315 4.93 -22.81 9.55
CA PRO A 315 3.74 -23.60 9.22
C PRO A 315 3.82 -24.22 7.82
N ASP A 316 3.23 -25.40 7.66
CA ASP A 316 3.23 -26.18 6.40
C ASP A 316 2.56 -25.49 5.20
N TYR A 317 1.64 -24.55 5.47
CA TYR A 317 0.96 -23.74 4.46
C TYR A 317 1.76 -22.52 3.98
N VAL A 318 2.91 -22.21 4.59
CA VAL A 318 3.76 -21.10 4.15
C VAL A 318 4.57 -21.56 2.94
N GLU A 319 4.37 -20.87 1.80
CA GLU A 319 5.00 -21.23 0.53
C GLU A 319 6.34 -20.53 0.28
N GLY A 320 6.62 -19.43 1.00
CA GLY A 320 7.88 -18.70 0.92
C GLY A 320 8.97 -19.28 1.81
N GLU A 321 10.21 -18.86 1.55
CA GLU A 321 11.38 -19.23 2.33
C GLU A 321 11.91 -17.99 3.07
N PRO A 322 12.63 -18.13 4.20
CA PRO A 322 13.17 -16.98 4.91
C PRO A 322 14.01 -16.07 4.01
N LEU A 323 13.82 -14.75 4.13
CA LEU A 323 14.58 -13.77 3.37
C LEU A 323 16.09 -13.93 3.66
N PRO A 324 16.95 -13.81 2.64
CA PRO A 324 18.39 -13.81 2.87
C PRO A 324 18.80 -12.56 3.66
N ASP A 325 19.70 -12.75 4.62
CA ASP A 325 20.28 -11.69 5.46
C ASP A 325 21.55 -11.06 4.86
N SER A 326 22.05 -11.63 3.76
CA SER A 326 23.20 -11.14 3.00
C SER A 326 23.15 -11.63 1.55
N GLN A 327 23.87 -10.97 0.65
CA GLN A 327 23.99 -11.38 -0.75
C GLN A 327 24.65 -12.76 -0.88
N ALA A 328 25.52 -13.14 0.07
CA ALA A 328 26.09 -14.48 0.13
C ALA A 328 25.01 -15.52 0.40
N THR A 329 24.16 -15.30 1.42
CA THR A 329 23.01 -16.17 1.73
C THR A 329 22.04 -16.26 0.54
N ALA A 330 21.76 -15.13 -0.12
CA ALA A 330 20.90 -15.09 -1.30
C ALA A 330 21.46 -15.95 -2.46
N THR A 331 22.77 -15.85 -2.69
CA THR A 331 23.47 -16.65 -3.71
C THR A 331 23.40 -18.15 -3.39
N GLU A 332 23.49 -18.53 -2.11
CA GLU A 332 23.38 -19.91 -1.65
C GLU A 332 21.95 -20.46 -1.80
N GLN A 333 20.93 -19.63 -1.52
CA GLN A 333 19.52 -19.98 -1.78
C GLN A 333 19.25 -20.17 -3.29
N ASN A 334 20.06 -19.55 -4.16
CA ASN A 334 20.00 -19.70 -5.62
C ASN A 334 18.58 -19.50 -6.18
N ARG A 335 17.87 -18.49 -5.67
CA ARG A 335 16.56 -18.10 -6.15
C ARG A 335 16.70 -17.50 -7.54
N THR A 336 16.01 -18.08 -8.52
CA THR A 336 16.08 -17.61 -9.90
C THR A 336 14.86 -16.82 -10.32
N GLN A 337 13.75 -16.92 -9.58
CA GLN A 337 12.47 -16.39 -10.03
C GLN A 337 11.47 -16.16 -8.89
N VAL A 338 10.54 -15.23 -9.12
CA VAL A 338 9.37 -14.96 -8.28
C VAL A 338 8.10 -15.11 -9.12
N PHE A 339 7.05 -15.65 -8.51
CA PHE A 339 5.77 -15.89 -9.17
C PHE A 339 4.71 -14.89 -8.71
N THR A 340 3.88 -14.46 -9.65
CA THR A 340 2.71 -13.62 -9.37
C THR A 340 1.51 -14.10 -10.17
N GLN A 341 0.35 -14.14 -9.54
CA GLN A 341 -0.90 -14.57 -10.18
C GLN A 341 -1.99 -13.53 -9.94
N TRP A 342 -2.86 -13.37 -10.93
CA TRP A 342 -4.05 -12.54 -10.82
C TRP A 342 -5.25 -13.27 -11.43
N ASP A 343 -6.28 -13.48 -10.62
CA ASP A 343 -7.52 -14.13 -11.01
C ASP A 343 -8.71 -13.24 -10.62
N SER A 344 -9.45 -12.76 -11.62
CA SER A 344 -10.57 -11.83 -11.38
C SER A 344 -11.57 -11.83 -12.52
N GLN A 345 -12.78 -11.35 -12.22
CA GLN A 345 -13.84 -11.12 -13.19
C GLN A 345 -14.19 -9.63 -13.24
N HIS A 346 -14.01 -9.01 -14.40
CA HIS A 346 -14.35 -7.62 -14.68
C HIS A 346 -15.54 -7.56 -15.64
N GLY A 347 -16.75 -7.57 -15.07
CA GLY A 347 -17.98 -7.60 -15.86
C GLY A 347 -18.08 -8.87 -16.69
N SER A 348 -17.97 -8.76 -18.01
CA SER A 348 -17.99 -9.91 -18.93
C SER A 348 -16.60 -10.45 -19.30
N ILE A 349 -15.55 -9.98 -18.62
CA ILE A 349 -14.16 -10.33 -18.91
C ILE A 349 -13.60 -11.11 -17.72
N ASP A 350 -13.14 -12.32 -17.99
CA ASP A 350 -12.36 -13.10 -17.03
C ASP A 350 -10.87 -12.86 -17.32
N LEU A 351 -10.11 -12.52 -16.28
CA LEU A 351 -8.67 -12.34 -16.34
C LEU A 351 -7.99 -13.38 -15.47
N HIS A 352 -7.15 -14.19 -16.11
CA HIS A 352 -6.32 -15.22 -15.49
C HIS A 352 -4.89 -14.97 -15.96
N LEU A 353 -4.08 -14.33 -15.13
CA LEU A 353 -2.71 -13.96 -15.45
C LEU A 353 -1.76 -14.72 -14.55
N ARG A 354 -0.71 -15.29 -15.14
CA ARG A 354 0.40 -15.89 -14.39
C ARG A 354 1.69 -15.30 -14.88
N SER A 355 2.54 -14.88 -13.95
CA SER A 355 3.81 -14.27 -14.29
C SER A 355 4.97 -14.83 -13.51
N VAL A 356 6.11 -14.83 -14.20
CA VAL A 356 7.42 -15.19 -13.66
C VAL A 356 8.31 -13.99 -13.88
N TYR A 357 8.79 -13.41 -12.79
CA TYR A 357 9.92 -12.49 -12.81
C TYR A 357 11.18 -13.30 -12.61
N HIS A 358 12.13 -13.23 -13.54
CA HIS A 358 13.39 -13.97 -13.46
C HIS A 358 14.56 -13.05 -13.10
N ARG A 359 15.58 -13.59 -12.42
CA ARG A 359 16.73 -12.82 -11.88
C ARG A 359 17.58 -12.07 -12.92
N ASP A 360 17.37 -12.34 -14.21
CA ASP A 360 18.00 -11.60 -15.31
C ASP A 360 17.18 -10.36 -15.75
N GLY A 361 16.11 -10.03 -15.02
CA GLY A 361 15.30 -8.84 -15.23
C GLY A 361 14.13 -9.03 -16.20
N TRP A 362 13.87 -10.25 -16.66
CA TRP A 362 12.73 -10.51 -17.55
C TRP A 362 11.46 -10.87 -16.78
N LEU A 363 10.36 -10.20 -17.15
CA LEU A 363 9.00 -10.56 -16.74
C LEU A 363 8.28 -11.26 -17.90
N TYR A 364 7.85 -12.49 -17.67
CA TYR A 364 7.01 -13.24 -18.61
C TYR A 364 5.61 -13.42 -18.04
N THR A 365 4.59 -13.05 -18.82
CA THR A 365 3.17 -13.21 -18.46
C THR A 365 2.47 -14.12 -19.46
N GLN A 366 1.81 -15.17 -18.97
CA GLN A 366 0.92 -16.04 -19.73
C GLN A 366 -0.53 -15.62 -19.54
#